data_AF-A0A401ZM82-F1
#
_entry.id   AF-A0A401ZM82-F1
#
_cell.length_a   1.000
_cell.length_b   1.000
_cell.length_c   1.000
_cell.angle_alpha   90.00
_cell.angle_beta   90.00
_cell.angle_gamma   90.00
#
_symmetry.space_group_name_H-M   'P 1'
#
loop_
_entity.id
_entity.type
_entity.pdbx_description
1 polymer ?
#
loop_
_entity_poly.entity_id
_entity_poly.type
_entity_poly.pdbx_seq_one_letter_code
_entity_poly.pdbx_strand_id
1 'polypeptide(L)'
;MSQLTQPLRDEHKELLPHIERLRAVADAVGSTPLPSLRQEIDETSAFLSHQLLPHAQAEERALYPVVGRLMGAPEATATMSRDHVEIGRLTEELGALRSSLKNDHLDTSEVQALRRVLYGLSALVTAHFAKEEEVYLPLLDTRLSREEARDLFEAMERAAQEEKRAIR
;
A
#
# COMPACT_ATOMS: atom_id res chain seq x y z
N MET A 1 2.80 -2.86 28.50
CA MET A 1 2.53 -1.47 28.05
C MET A 1 2.52 -1.49 26.54
N SER A 2 1.61 -0.76 25.90
CA SER A 2 1.58 -0.66 24.43
C SER A 2 2.89 -0.07 23.89
N GLN A 3 3.36 -0.57 22.74
CA GLN A 3 4.51 -0.03 22.01
C GLN A 3 4.24 1.40 21.54
N LEU A 4 5.28 2.19 21.26
CA LEU A 4 5.11 3.56 20.76
C LEU A 4 4.46 3.55 19.39
N THR A 5 4.82 2.58 18.55
CA THR A 5 4.32 2.39 17.19
C THR A 5 3.02 1.60 17.08
N GLN A 6 2.37 1.26 18.19
CA GLN A 6 1.12 0.48 18.16
C GLN A 6 0.03 1.11 17.25
N PRO A 7 -0.20 2.44 17.23
CA PRO A 7 -1.19 3.03 16.33
C PRO A 7 -0.96 2.70 14.85
N LEU A 8 0.29 2.73 14.39
CA LEU A 8 0.64 2.42 13.00
C LEU A 8 0.51 0.92 12.72
N ARG A 9 0.85 0.06 13.68
CA ARG A 9 0.58 -1.39 13.56
C ARG A 9 -0.91 -1.70 13.48
N ASP A 10 -1.73 -0.98 14.23
CA ASP A 10 -3.18 -1.13 14.17
C ASP A 10 -3.73 -0.68 12.81
N GLU A 11 -3.24 0.44 12.25
CA GLU A 11 -3.56 0.86 10.88
C GLU A 11 -3.13 -0.20 9.86
N HIS A 12 -1.91 -0.75 9.96
CA HIS A 12 -1.45 -1.80 9.05
C HIS A 12 -2.35 -3.02 9.10
N LYS A 13 -2.77 -3.41 10.32
CA LYS A 13 -3.70 -4.53 10.52
C LYS A 13 -5.05 -4.31 9.86
N GLU A 14 -5.53 -3.07 9.76
CA GLU A 14 -6.74 -2.73 9.01
C GLU A 14 -6.55 -2.85 7.49
N LEU A 15 -5.34 -2.60 6.98
CA LEU A 15 -5.02 -2.70 5.55
C LEU A 15 -4.75 -4.15 5.08
N LEU A 16 -4.21 -5.00 5.96
CA LEU A 16 -3.81 -6.39 5.63
C LEU A 16 -4.90 -7.22 4.91
N PRO A 17 -6.17 -7.24 5.35
CA PRO A 17 -7.21 -8.02 4.67
C PRO A 17 -7.41 -7.62 3.20
N HIS A 18 -7.23 -6.33 2.88
CA HIS A 18 -7.32 -5.84 1.51
C HIS A 18 -6.10 -6.23 0.67
N ILE A 19 -4.92 -6.29 1.30
CA ILE A 19 -3.69 -6.78 0.64
C ILE A 19 -3.81 -8.28 0.32
N GLU A 20 -4.36 -9.08 1.23
CA GLU A 20 -4.66 -10.49 0.98
C GLU A 20 -5.69 -10.67 -0.14
N ARG A 21 -6.65 -9.73 -0.26
CA ARG A 21 -7.65 -9.75 -1.32
C ARG A 21 -7.04 -9.65 -2.71
N LEU A 22 -5.94 -8.90 -2.91
CA LEU A 22 -5.26 -8.79 -4.21
C LEU A 22 -4.94 -10.15 -4.83
N ARG A 23 -4.40 -11.07 -4.03
CA ARG A 23 -4.09 -12.44 -4.46
C ARG A 23 -5.36 -13.21 -4.81
N ALA A 24 -6.39 -13.13 -3.96
CA ALA A 24 -7.64 -13.82 -4.21
C ALA A 24 -8.34 -13.33 -5.51
N VAL A 25 -8.27 -12.03 -5.80
CA VAL A 25 -8.76 -11.50 -7.08
C VAL A 25 -7.93 -12.02 -8.24
N ALA A 26 -6.60 -12.09 -8.10
CA ALA A 26 -5.71 -12.66 -9.11
C ALA A 26 -6.06 -14.13 -9.42
N ASP A 27 -6.31 -14.94 -8.39
CA ASP A 27 -6.75 -16.33 -8.51
C ASP A 27 -8.09 -16.44 -9.27
N ALA A 28 -9.02 -15.51 -9.03
CA ALA A 28 -10.35 -15.47 -9.64
C ALA A 28 -10.35 -15.07 -11.13
N VAL A 29 -9.33 -14.35 -11.62
CA VAL A 29 -9.24 -13.92 -13.02
C VAL A 29 -9.30 -15.15 -13.95
N GLY A 30 -10.27 -15.18 -14.87
CA GLY A 30 -10.45 -16.27 -15.83
C GLY A 30 -11.17 -17.51 -15.28
N SER A 31 -11.57 -17.51 -14.01
CA SER A 31 -12.35 -18.59 -13.39
C SER A 31 -13.71 -18.12 -12.84
N THR A 32 -13.85 -16.81 -12.61
CA THR A 32 -15.08 -16.18 -12.12
C THR A 32 -15.81 -15.45 -13.24
N PRO A 33 -17.16 -15.40 -13.24
CA PRO A 33 -17.93 -14.60 -14.18
C PRO A 33 -17.51 -13.14 -14.20
N LEU A 34 -17.44 -12.54 -15.39
CA LEU A 34 -16.90 -11.20 -15.59
C LEU A 34 -17.59 -10.11 -14.75
N PRO A 35 -18.92 -10.07 -14.56
CA PRO A 35 -19.55 -9.08 -13.71
C PRO A 35 -19.04 -9.09 -12.27
N SER A 36 -18.88 -10.27 -11.68
CA SER A 36 -18.33 -10.43 -10.32
C SER A 36 -16.85 -10.04 -10.29
N LEU A 37 -16.07 -10.47 -11.28
CA LEU A 37 -14.65 -10.09 -11.36
C LEU A 37 -14.45 -8.56 -11.48
N ARG A 38 -15.30 -7.87 -12.24
CA ARG A 38 -15.27 -6.40 -12.36
C ARG A 38 -15.49 -5.73 -11.01
N GLN A 39 -16.48 -6.20 -10.24
CA GLN A 39 -16.73 -5.67 -8.90
C GLN A 39 -15.50 -5.81 -8.00
N GLU A 40 -14.86 -6.99 -8.00
CA GLU A 40 -13.64 -7.24 -7.22
C GLU A 40 -12.47 -6.32 -7.62
N ILE A 41 -12.28 -6.11 -8.94
CA ILE A 41 -11.25 -5.21 -9.47
C ILE A 41 -11.55 -3.76 -9.09
N ASP A 42 -12.82 -3.35 -9.12
CA ASP A 42 -13.27 -2.02 -8.75
C ASP A 42 -13.01 -1.73 -7.27
N GLU A 43 -13.39 -2.66 -6.38
CA GLU A 43 -13.14 -2.58 -4.94
C GLU A 43 -11.64 -2.54 -4.62
N THR A 44 -10.87 -3.41 -5.28
CA THR A 44 -9.40 -3.45 -5.15
C THR A 44 -8.76 -2.14 -5.61
N SER A 45 -9.20 -1.62 -6.76
CA SER A 45 -8.70 -0.36 -7.30
C SER A 45 -9.03 0.82 -6.38
N ALA A 46 -10.24 0.85 -5.82
CA ALA A 46 -10.64 1.87 -4.85
C ALA A 46 -9.80 1.81 -3.56
N PHE A 47 -9.52 0.61 -3.04
CA PHE A 47 -8.62 0.42 -1.90
C PHE A 47 -7.21 0.97 -2.19
N LEU A 48 -6.61 0.59 -3.32
CA LEU A 48 -5.26 1.01 -3.68
C LEU A 48 -5.17 2.54 -3.79
N SER A 49 -6.11 3.16 -4.51
CA SER A 49 -6.07 4.59 -4.79
C SER A 49 -6.50 5.47 -3.61
N HIS A 50 -7.42 5.02 -2.76
CA HIS A 50 -8.01 5.87 -1.72
C HIS A 50 -7.54 5.54 -0.30
N GLN A 51 -6.84 4.42 -0.11
CA GLN A 51 -6.34 4.00 1.21
C GLN A 51 -4.85 3.74 1.17
N LEU A 52 -4.38 2.80 0.33
CA LEU A 52 -2.98 2.37 0.34
C LEU A 52 -2.01 3.47 -0.14
N LEU A 53 -2.26 4.09 -1.30
CA LEU A 53 -1.37 5.13 -1.82
C LEU A 53 -1.34 6.39 -0.93
N PRO A 54 -2.46 6.89 -0.37
CA PRO A 54 -2.41 7.98 0.60
C PRO A 54 -1.62 7.65 1.86
N HIS A 55 -1.67 6.40 2.32
CA HIS A 55 -0.88 5.92 3.45
C HIS A 55 0.62 5.92 3.10
N ALA A 56 1.01 5.31 1.98
CA ALA A 56 2.39 5.32 1.47
C ALA A 56 2.97 6.74 1.35
N GLN A 57 2.18 7.68 0.82
CA GLN A 57 2.59 9.07 0.69
C GLN A 57 2.77 9.77 2.06
N ALA A 58 1.99 9.39 3.08
CA ALA A 58 2.18 9.89 4.43
C ALA A 58 3.49 9.39 5.05
N GLU A 59 3.85 8.14 4.78
CA GLU A 59 5.12 7.55 5.22
C GLU A 59 6.32 8.27 4.59
N GLU A 60 6.31 8.49 3.28
CA GLU A 60 7.34 9.24 2.55
C GLU A 60 7.57 10.63 3.15
N ARG A 61 6.48 11.31 3.52
CA ARG A 61 6.53 12.70 4.01
C ARG A 61 6.91 12.80 5.48
N ALA A 62 6.54 11.83 6.30
CA ALA A 62 6.66 11.93 7.76
C ALA A 62 7.52 10.83 8.39
N LEU A 63 7.27 9.57 8.05
CA LEU A 63 7.93 8.40 8.67
C LEU A 63 9.38 8.26 8.21
N TYR A 64 9.61 8.24 6.90
CA TYR A 64 10.92 7.95 6.33
C TYR A 64 12.02 8.97 6.68
N PRO A 65 11.75 10.29 6.75
CA PRO A 65 12.72 11.25 7.26
C PRO A 65 13.15 10.98 8.71
N VAL A 66 12.23 10.51 9.56
CA VAL A 66 12.54 10.16 10.95
C VAL A 66 13.40 8.91 11.00
N VAL A 67 13.07 7.88 10.22
CA VAL A 67 13.89 6.65 10.10
C VAL A 67 15.31 6.99 9.63
N GLY A 68 15.45 7.75 8.55
CA GLY A 68 16.75 8.15 8.01
C GLY A 68 17.59 8.94 9.03
N ARG A 69 16.98 9.86 9.77
CA ARG A 69 17.62 10.59 10.89
C ARG A 69 18.11 9.63 11.98
N LEU A 70 17.27 8.71 12.44
CA LEU A 70 17.61 7.79 13.53
C LEU A 70 18.68 6.78 13.14
N MET A 71 18.74 6.39 11.87
CA MET A 71 19.79 5.52 11.34
C MET A 71 21.10 6.27 11.03
N GLY A 72 21.09 7.61 11.02
CA GLY A 72 22.23 8.41 10.61
C GLY A 72 22.55 8.29 9.12
N ALA A 73 21.57 7.86 8.32
CA ALA A 73 21.72 7.58 6.90
C ALA A 73 20.46 8.09 6.16
N PRO A 74 20.50 9.28 5.55
CA PRO A 74 19.34 9.87 4.88
C PRO A 74 18.72 8.96 3.79
N GLU A 75 19.56 8.17 3.12
CA GLU A 75 19.13 7.25 2.05
C GLU A 75 18.67 5.87 2.58
N ALA A 76 18.56 5.66 3.90
CA ALA A 76 18.20 4.37 4.48
C ALA A 76 16.84 3.85 3.99
N THR A 77 15.93 4.77 3.64
CA THR A 77 14.58 4.45 3.17
C THR A 77 14.42 4.52 1.66
N ALA A 78 15.48 4.82 0.89
CA ALA A 78 15.39 5.00 -0.57
C ALA A 78 14.84 3.76 -1.30
N THR A 79 15.09 2.56 -0.77
CA THR A 79 14.53 1.31 -1.31
C THR A 79 13.02 1.18 -1.09
N MET A 80 12.51 1.76 0.00
CA MET A 80 11.07 1.78 0.31
C MET A 80 10.34 2.78 -0.58
N SER A 81 10.94 3.95 -0.78
CA SER A 81 10.41 4.92 -1.74
C SER A 81 10.35 4.36 -3.16
N ARG A 82 11.35 3.55 -3.55
CA ARG A 82 11.30 2.85 -4.84
C ARG A 82 10.17 1.81 -4.91
N ASP A 83 9.88 1.12 -3.82
CA ASP A 83 8.73 0.20 -3.74
C ASP A 83 7.42 0.98 -3.93
N HIS A 84 7.23 2.12 -3.27
CA HIS A 84 6.05 2.98 -3.44
C HIS A 84 5.87 3.43 -4.90
N VAL A 85 6.94 3.82 -5.59
CA VAL A 85 6.89 4.15 -7.02
C VAL A 85 6.39 2.96 -7.86
N GLU A 86 6.82 1.73 -7.55
CA GLU A 86 6.37 0.55 -8.28
C GLU A 86 4.91 0.19 -7.97
N ILE A 87 4.49 0.33 -6.71
CA ILE A 87 3.09 0.13 -6.29
C ILE A 87 2.19 1.12 -7.03
N GLY A 88 2.59 2.40 -7.11
CA GLY A 88 1.87 3.43 -7.89
C GLY A 88 1.74 3.05 -9.36
N ARG A 89 2.86 2.68 -10.02
CA ARG A 89 2.87 2.27 -11.43
C ARG A 89 1.95 1.07 -11.69
N LEU A 90 1.98 0.04 -10.84
CA LEU A 90 1.12 -1.13 -10.97
C LEU A 90 -0.36 -0.81 -10.69
N THR A 91 -0.63 0.14 -9.79
CA THR A 91 -2.00 0.62 -9.49
C THR A 91 -2.59 1.35 -10.70
N GLU A 92 -1.81 2.23 -11.34
CA GLU A 92 -2.21 2.90 -12.59
C GLU A 92 -2.46 1.90 -13.71
N GLU A 93 -1.59 0.89 -13.84
CA GLU A 93 -1.72 -0.18 -14.82
C GLU A 93 -3.00 -1.01 -14.60
N LEU A 94 -3.34 -1.32 -13.34
CA LEU A 94 -4.61 -1.96 -12.99
C LEU A 94 -5.81 -1.10 -13.40
N GLY A 95 -5.75 0.22 -13.15
CA GLY A 95 -6.80 1.16 -13.55
C GLY A 95 -7.00 1.23 -15.06
N ALA A 96 -5.91 1.15 -15.84
CA ALA A 96 -5.98 1.09 -17.29
C ALA A 96 -6.62 -0.21 -17.78
N LEU A 97 -6.19 -1.36 -17.23
CA LEU A 97 -6.77 -2.68 -17.54
C LEU A 97 -8.25 -2.74 -17.17
N ARG A 98 -8.62 -2.22 -16.00
CA ARG A 98 -10.02 -2.09 -15.56
C ARG A 98 -10.85 -1.32 -16.58
N SER A 99 -10.33 -0.20 -17.10
CA SER A 99 -11.03 0.65 -18.07
C SER A 99 -11.14 0.01 -19.46
N SER A 100 -10.26 -0.95 -19.80
CA SER A 100 -10.32 -1.69 -21.07
C SER A 100 -11.27 -2.88 -21.03
N LEU A 101 -11.75 -3.30 -19.85
CA LEU A 101 -12.79 -4.31 -19.70
C LEU A 101 -14.08 -3.79 -20.34
N LYS A 102 -14.30 -3.99 -21.64
CA LYS A 102 -15.52 -3.54 -22.36
C LYS A 102 -16.34 -4.69 -22.93
N ASN A 103 -15.70 -5.84 -23.12
CA ASN A 103 -16.32 -7.03 -23.67
C ASN A 103 -17.02 -7.85 -22.56
N ASP A 104 -17.89 -8.77 -22.98
CA ASP A 104 -18.55 -9.73 -22.08
C ASP A 104 -17.62 -10.86 -21.61
N HIS A 105 -16.44 -10.98 -22.23
CA HIS A 105 -15.43 -11.99 -21.92
C HIS A 105 -14.03 -11.37 -21.93
N LEU A 106 -13.12 -11.96 -21.14
CA LEU A 106 -11.70 -11.65 -21.18
C LEU A 106 -11.02 -12.53 -22.22
N ASP A 107 -10.11 -11.95 -23.00
CA ASP A 107 -9.18 -12.74 -23.78
C ASP A 107 -7.99 -13.23 -22.93
N THR A 108 -7.17 -14.12 -23.51
CA THR A 108 -6.03 -14.72 -22.80
C THR A 108 -4.99 -13.67 -22.38
N SER A 109 -4.79 -12.61 -23.17
CA SER A 109 -3.83 -11.56 -22.88
C SER A 109 -4.30 -10.68 -21.72
N GLU A 110 -5.60 -10.36 -21.66
CA GLU A 110 -6.21 -9.61 -20.57
C GLU A 110 -6.15 -10.40 -19.25
N VAL A 111 -6.44 -11.71 -19.30
CA VAL A 111 -6.30 -12.60 -18.13
C VAL A 111 -4.86 -12.59 -17.60
N GLN A 112 -3.88 -12.73 -18.48
CA GLN A 112 -2.47 -12.75 -18.10
C GLN A 112 -2.02 -11.39 -17.52
N ALA A 113 -2.45 -10.29 -18.14
CA ALA A 113 -2.11 -8.94 -17.69
C ALA A 113 -2.68 -8.64 -16.29
N LEU A 114 -3.98 -8.91 -16.08
CA LEU A 114 -4.62 -8.74 -14.77
C LEU A 114 -3.94 -9.58 -13.69
N ARG A 115 -3.70 -10.87 -13.96
CA ARG A 115 -3.00 -11.75 -13.01
C ARG A 115 -1.62 -11.23 -12.66
N ARG A 116 -0.81 -10.84 -13.65
CA ARG A 116 0.53 -10.31 -13.42
C ARG A 116 0.50 -9.09 -12.50
N VAL A 117 -0.39 -8.13 -12.77
CA VAL A 117 -0.49 -6.90 -11.97
C VAL A 117 -0.95 -7.21 -10.54
N LEU A 118 -2.00 -8.00 -10.39
CA LEU A 118 -2.57 -8.31 -9.08
C LEU A 118 -1.63 -9.15 -8.20
N TYR A 119 -0.98 -10.18 -8.76
CA TYR A 119 0.05 -10.94 -8.01
C TYR A 119 1.26 -10.08 -7.69
N GLY A 120 1.69 -9.22 -8.64
CA GLY A 120 2.80 -8.30 -8.44
C GLY A 120 2.54 -7.34 -7.28
N LEU A 121 1.36 -6.70 -7.26
CA LEU A 121 0.91 -5.85 -6.16
C LEU A 121 0.84 -6.61 -4.85
N SER A 122 0.22 -7.80 -4.83
CA SER A 122 0.12 -8.62 -3.61
C SER A 122 1.51 -8.91 -3.02
N ALA A 123 2.44 -9.45 -3.83
CA ALA A 123 3.77 -9.81 -3.35
C ALA A 123 4.57 -8.58 -2.89
N LEU A 124 4.52 -7.49 -3.67
CA LEU A 124 5.28 -6.28 -3.37
C LEU A 124 4.78 -5.59 -2.10
N VAL A 125 3.47 -5.39 -1.96
CA VAL A 125 2.88 -4.71 -0.80
C VAL A 125 3.05 -5.55 0.47
N THR A 126 2.88 -6.88 0.39
CA THR A 126 3.15 -7.76 1.55
C THR A 126 4.60 -7.67 1.99
N ALA A 127 5.55 -7.73 1.06
CA ALA A 127 6.97 -7.62 1.41
C ALA A 127 7.31 -6.22 1.96
N HIS A 128 6.68 -5.18 1.43
CA HIS A 128 6.84 -3.81 1.88
C HIS A 128 6.42 -3.63 3.35
N PHE A 129 5.20 -4.06 3.70
CA PHE A 129 4.69 -3.98 5.07
C PHE A 129 5.58 -4.75 6.06
N ALA A 130 6.06 -5.93 5.67
CA ALA A 130 6.99 -6.71 6.48
C ALA A 130 8.29 -5.93 6.77
N LYS A 131 8.85 -5.21 5.80
CA LYS A 131 10.04 -4.37 6.02
C LYS A 131 9.76 -3.29 7.07
N GLU A 132 8.62 -2.63 7.03
CA GLU A 132 8.30 -1.60 8.02
C GLU A 132 8.07 -2.20 9.40
N GLU A 133 7.22 -3.22 9.49
CA GLU A 133 6.83 -3.85 10.74
C GLU A 133 7.99 -4.53 11.49
N GLU A 134 8.91 -5.13 10.74
CA GLU A 134 10.02 -5.93 11.29
C GLU A 134 11.32 -5.12 11.41
N VAL A 135 11.50 -4.05 10.63
CA VAL A 135 12.75 -3.28 10.63
C VAL A 135 12.56 -1.88 11.21
N TYR A 136 11.60 -1.10 10.70
CA TYR A 136 11.47 0.31 11.08
C TYR A 136 10.69 0.52 12.37
N LEU A 137 9.56 -0.15 12.55
CA LEU A 137 8.75 0.05 13.76
C LEU A 137 9.50 -0.35 15.04
N PRO A 138 10.26 -1.46 15.09
CA PRO A 138 11.10 -1.77 16.26
C PRO A 138 12.23 -0.76 16.49
N LEU A 139 12.80 -0.19 15.43
CA LEU A 139 13.78 0.89 15.54
C LEU A 139 13.16 2.14 16.18
N LEU A 140 11.95 2.51 15.76
CA LEU A 140 11.23 3.66 16.29
C LEU A 140 10.83 3.44 17.75
N ASP A 141 10.32 2.26 18.09
CA ASP A 141 9.98 1.88 19.47
C ASP A 141 11.16 1.98 20.43
N THR A 142 12.38 1.72 19.94
CA THR A 142 13.59 1.73 20.77
C THR A 142 14.27 3.08 20.87
N ARG A 143 14.09 3.96 19.87
CA ARG A 143 14.85 5.21 19.76
C ARG A 143 14.05 6.49 19.90
N LEU A 144 12.74 6.46 19.76
CA LEU A 144 11.90 7.64 19.95
C LEU A 144 11.50 7.83 21.42
N SER A 145 11.41 9.09 21.82
CA SER A 145 10.62 9.48 22.98
C SER A 145 9.11 9.39 22.68
N ARG A 146 8.28 9.39 23.73
CA ARG A 146 6.81 9.41 23.59
C ARG A 146 6.31 10.67 22.87
N GLU A 147 7.00 11.79 23.07
CA GLU A 147 6.68 13.07 22.43
C GLU A 147 6.99 13.01 20.94
N GLU A 148 8.20 12.58 20.55
CA GLU A 148 8.56 12.44 19.14
C GLU A 148 7.67 11.43 18.41
N ALA A 149 7.27 10.33 19.07
CA ALA A 149 6.34 9.36 18.50
C ALA A 149 4.96 9.99 18.25
N ARG A 150 4.42 10.75 19.21
CA ARG A 150 3.16 11.47 19.03
C ARG A 150 3.25 12.45 17.85
N ASP A 151 4.30 13.26 17.81
CA ASP A 151 4.48 14.28 16.77
C ASP A 151 4.61 13.64 15.38
N LEU A 152 5.27 12.48 15.29
CA LEU A 152 5.35 11.67 14.07
C LEU A 152 3.97 11.21 13.60
N PHE A 153 3.14 10.62 14.47
CA PHE A 153 1.81 10.13 14.08
C PHE A 153 0.88 11.28 13.68
N GLU A 154 0.94 12.41 14.37
CA GLU A 154 0.19 13.60 13.95
C GLU A 154 0.65 14.10 12.57
N ALA A 155 1.95 14.03 12.27
CA ALA A 155 2.47 14.39 10.95
C ALA A 155 2.00 13.42 9.86
N MET A 156 1.99 12.11 10.14
CA MET A 156 1.46 11.10 9.23
C MET A 156 -0.04 11.32 8.97
N GLU A 157 -0.85 11.52 10.01
CA GLU A 157 -2.29 11.76 9.86
C GLU A 157 -2.57 13.01 9.01
N ARG A 158 -1.86 14.12 9.28
CA ARG A 158 -1.97 15.33 8.46
C ARG A 158 -1.63 15.06 6.99
N ALA A 159 -0.51 14.38 6.74
CA ALA A 159 -0.08 14.06 5.37
C ALA A 159 -1.10 13.17 4.63
N ALA A 160 -1.63 12.14 5.30
CA ALA A 160 -2.65 11.25 4.74
C ALA A 160 -3.96 12.00 4.42
N GLN A 161 -4.37 12.94 5.28
CA GLN A 161 -5.59 13.74 5.07
C GLN A 161 -5.44 14.74 3.92
N GLU A 162 -4.26 15.36 3.79
CA GLU A 162 -3.96 16.22 2.64
C GLU A 162 -4.04 15.45 1.32
N GLU A 163 -3.45 14.25 1.28
CA GLU A 163 -3.47 13.42 0.08
C GLU A 163 -4.90 12.94 -0.26
N LYS A 164 -5.65 12.46 0.74
CA LYS A 164 -7.06 12.09 0.56
C LYS A 164 -7.94 13.24 0.06
N ARG A 165 -7.58 14.50 0.36
CA ARG A 165 -8.29 15.68 -0.16
C ARG A 165 -7.89 16.03 -1.59
N ALA A 166 -6.65 15.77 -1.99
CA ALA A 166 -6.17 16.02 -3.34
C ALA A 166 -6.76 15.05 -4.39
N ILE A 167 -7.13 13.84 -3.95
CA ILE A 167 -7.71 12.78 -4.80
C ILE A 167 -9.23 12.91 -4.99
N ARG A 168 -9.92 13.72 -4.16
CA ARG A 168 -11.37 13.97 -4.23
C ARG A 168 -11.73 15.06 -5.23
#